data_AF-A0A7X7DTG6-F1
#
_entry.id   AF-A0A7X7DTG6-F1
#
_cell.length_a   1.000
_cell.length_b   1.000
_cell.length_c   1.000
_cell.angle_alpha   90.00
_cell.angle_beta   90.00
_cell.angle_gamma   90.00
#
_symmetry.space_group_name_H-M   'P 1'
#
loop_
_entity.id
_entity.type
_entity.pdbx_description
1 polymer ?
#
loop_
_entity_poly.entity_id
_entity_poly.type
_entity_poly.pdbx_seq_one_letter_code
_entity_poly.pdbx_strand_id
1 'polypeptide(L)'
;MDQALRTYLEQTESLYASIEEWLAPTGVTISREEVEMLEEAFGAYTAPAMTIKNGGGRAIARMQPVAARVLGGDGRVDLTGNHQQHILILLTEEGGPKVKGYLPSGTGRETVMTQAYRGVGEPGWYWIESIRRGRAYRVDRVLFFDLLSGASNYVFE
;
A
#
# COMPACT_ATOMS: atom_id res chain seq x y z
N MET A 1 1.20 19.03 13.03
CA MET A 1 0.90 17.85 12.21
C MET A 1 1.56 16.66 12.90
N ASP A 2 0.82 15.58 13.15
CA ASP A 2 1.33 14.36 13.77
C ASP A 2 2.46 13.75 12.93
N GLN A 3 3.48 13.16 13.57
CA GLN A 3 4.65 12.61 12.87
C GLN A 3 4.28 11.41 11.99
N ALA A 4 3.35 10.55 12.44
CA ALA A 4 2.90 9.41 11.65
C ALA A 4 2.13 9.87 10.41
N LEU A 5 1.27 10.88 10.56
CA LEU A 5 0.57 11.49 9.43
C LEU A 5 1.55 12.11 8.42
N ARG A 6 2.56 12.85 8.91
CA ARG A 6 3.60 13.41 8.04
C ARG A 6 4.33 12.31 7.26
N THR A 7 4.79 11.26 7.95
CA THR A 7 5.47 10.13 7.32
C THR A 7 4.58 9.48 6.27
N TYR A 8 3.30 9.24 6.57
CA TYR A 8 2.35 8.67 5.62
C TYR A 8 2.21 9.51 4.33
N LEU A 9 2.04 10.82 4.47
CA LEU A 9 1.90 11.73 3.31
C LEU A 9 3.20 11.77 2.48
N GLU A 10 4.35 11.91 3.13
CA GLU A 10 5.67 11.91 2.47
C GLU A 10 5.94 10.58 1.72
N GLN A 11 5.60 9.45 2.33
CA GLN A 11 5.76 8.13 1.72
C GLN A 11 4.75 7.87 0.60
N THR A 12 3.53 8.40 0.69
CA THR A 12 2.54 8.32 -0.39
C THR A 12 3.00 9.11 -1.61
N GLU A 13 3.50 10.32 -1.40
CA GLU A 13 4.10 11.14 -2.46
C GLU A 13 5.30 10.45 -3.13
N SER A 14 6.19 9.85 -2.34
CA SER A 14 7.35 9.10 -2.85
C SER A 14 6.95 7.87 -3.67
N LEU A 15 5.92 7.13 -3.23
CA LEU A 15 5.36 6.01 -3.99
C LEU A 15 4.81 6.49 -5.33
N TYR A 16 4.04 7.57 -5.33
CA TYR A 16 3.41 8.09 -6.54
C TYR A 16 4.43 8.65 -7.52
N ALA A 17 5.47 9.32 -7.05
CA ALA A 17 6.58 9.75 -7.89
C ALA A 17 7.30 8.56 -8.55
N SER A 18 7.51 7.47 -7.80
CA SER A 18 8.11 6.24 -8.35
C SER A 18 7.22 5.61 -9.42
N ILE A 19 5.90 5.54 -9.17
CA ILE A 19 4.93 5.01 -10.15
C ILE A 19 4.90 5.86 -11.42
N GLU A 20 4.94 7.18 -11.32
CA GLU A 20 5.01 8.09 -12.46
C GLU A 20 6.27 7.85 -13.29
N GLU A 21 7.42 7.70 -12.65
CA GLU A 21 8.68 7.36 -13.32
C GLU A 21 8.57 6.00 -14.04
N TRP A 22 7.99 4.99 -13.38
CA TRP A 22 7.85 3.65 -13.95
C TRP A 22 6.92 3.61 -15.17
N LEU A 23 5.87 4.43 -15.16
CA LEU A 23 4.83 4.51 -16.19
C LEU A 23 5.13 5.51 -17.30
N ALA A 24 6.07 6.45 -17.10
CA ALA A 24 6.48 7.42 -18.11
C ALA A 24 6.75 6.83 -19.51
N PRO A 25 7.41 5.65 -19.67
CA PRO A 25 7.66 5.10 -21.00
C PRO A 25 6.48 4.35 -21.64
N THR A 26 5.35 4.15 -20.94
CA THR A 26 4.31 3.20 -21.38
C THR A 26 3.13 3.84 -22.12
N GLY A 27 3.17 5.15 -22.37
CA GLY A 27 2.10 5.87 -23.06
C GLY A 27 0.78 6.01 -22.28
N VAL A 28 0.76 5.63 -21.00
CA VAL A 28 -0.37 5.93 -20.11
C VAL A 28 -0.29 7.37 -19.63
N THR A 29 -1.43 7.93 -19.28
CA THR A 29 -1.51 9.26 -18.67
C THR A 29 -1.90 9.15 -17.21
N ILE A 30 -1.31 10.02 -16.40
CA ILE A 30 -1.51 10.05 -14.95
C ILE A 30 -2.10 11.40 -14.58
N SER A 31 -3.09 11.38 -13.68
CA SER A 31 -3.63 12.59 -13.07
C SER A 31 -3.72 12.41 -11.57
N ARG A 32 -3.30 13.42 -10.82
CA ARG A 32 -3.45 13.48 -9.37
C ARG A 32 -4.59 14.39 -8.97
N GLU A 33 -5.18 14.10 -7.83
CA GLU A 33 -6.10 15.01 -7.15
C GLU A 33 -5.94 14.86 -5.64
N GLU A 34 -6.27 15.91 -4.91
CA GLU A 34 -6.35 15.83 -3.45
C GLU A 34 -7.73 15.30 -3.05
N VAL A 35 -7.75 14.39 -2.09
CA VAL A 35 -8.97 13.90 -1.47
C VAL A 35 -8.98 14.26 0.01
N GLU A 36 -10.14 14.66 0.52
CA GLU A 36 -10.33 14.89 1.94
C GLU A 36 -10.44 13.55 2.67
N MET A 37 -9.65 13.41 3.72
CA MET A 37 -9.56 12.25 4.60
C MET A 37 -10.03 12.67 5.98
N LEU A 38 -10.79 11.81 6.65
CA LEU A 38 -11.22 12.01 8.03
C LEU A 38 -10.91 10.77 8.85
N GLU A 39 -9.97 10.90 9.79
CA GLU A 39 -9.58 9.82 10.71
C GLU A 39 -9.70 10.27 12.15
N GLU A 40 -10.23 9.41 13.02
CA GLU A 40 -10.35 9.69 14.46
C GLU A 40 -9.01 10.08 15.09
N ALA A 41 -7.91 9.45 14.65
CA ALA A 41 -6.57 9.69 15.18
C ALA A 41 -5.95 11.03 14.76
N PHE A 42 -6.37 11.60 13.62
CA PHE A 42 -5.68 12.73 12.99
C PHE A 42 -6.58 13.91 12.64
N GLY A 43 -7.89 13.76 12.75
CA GLY A 43 -8.87 14.73 12.26
C GLY A 43 -8.97 14.74 10.74
N ALA A 44 -9.42 15.87 10.19
CA ALA A 44 -9.50 16.08 8.75
C ALA A 44 -8.14 16.47 8.17
N TYR A 45 -7.76 15.89 7.04
CA TYR A 45 -6.54 16.21 6.29
C TYR A 45 -6.73 15.89 4.80
N THR A 46 -5.82 16.35 3.93
CA THR A 46 -5.84 16.00 2.50
C THR A 46 -4.72 15.01 2.16
N ALA A 47 -5.01 14.09 1.24
CA ALA A 47 -4.04 13.13 0.73
C ALA A 47 -4.12 13.03 -0.81
N PRO A 48 -3.01 12.73 -1.50
CA PRO A 48 -3.02 12.57 -2.94
C PRO A 48 -3.70 11.25 -3.33
N ALA A 49 -4.60 11.31 -4.29
CA ALA A 49 -5.07 10.19 -5.07
C ALA A 49 -4.47 10.26 -6.49
N MET A 50 -4.32 9.11 -7.14
CA MET A 50 -3.78 9.03 -8.50
C MET A 50 -4.72 8.22 -9.38
N THR A 51 -5.04 8.74 -10.56
CA THR A 51 -5.77 8.00 -11.60
C THR A 51 -4.84 7.73 -12.78
N ILE A 52 -4.83 6.47 -13.23
CA ILE A 52 -4.05 6.00 -14.38
C ILE A 52 -5.01 5.74 -15.52
N LYS A 53 -4.74 6.35 -16.68
CA LYS A 53 -5.56 6.25 -17.90
C LYS A 53 -4.72 5.69 -19.04
N ASN A 54 -5.32 4.84 -19.87
CA ASN A 54 -4.67 4.37 -21.08
C ASN A 54 -4.51 5.49 -22.13
N GLY A 55 -3.83 5.20 -23.25
CA GLY A 55 -3.63 6.17 -24.34
C GLY A 55 -4.93 6.71 -24.97
N GLY A 56 -6.06 6.01 -24.81
CA GLY A 56 -7.39 6.49 -25.21
C GLY A 56 -8.11 7.35 -24.17
N GLY A 57 -7.45 7.68 -23.05
CA GLY A 57 -8.01 8.51 -21.98
C GLY A 57 -8.96 7.78 -21.02
N ARG A 58 -9.15 6.46 -21.18
CA ARG A 58 -9.99 5.65 -20.29
C ARG A 58 -9.22 5.32 -19.01
N ALA A 59 -9.83 5.55 -17.85
CA ALA A 59 -9.27 5.12 -16.56
C ALA A 59 -9.16 3.58 -16.50
N ILE A 60 -7.96 3.09 -16.23
CA ILE A 60 -7.67 1.66 -16.09
C ILE A 60 -7.45 1.27 -14.63
N ALA A 61 -6.95 2.19 -13.81
CA ALA A 61 -6.80 1.99 -12.38
C ALA A 61 -6.75 3.33 -11.62
N ARG A 62 -6.93 3.23 -10.31
CA ARG A 62 -6.83 4.35 -9.38
C ARG A 62 -6.12 3.92 -8.11
N MET A 63 -5.17 4.72 -7.66
CA MET A 63 -4.56 4.63 -6.33
C MET A 63 -5.32 5.56 -5.40
N GLN A 64 -5.93 4.99 -4.36
CA GLN A 64 -6.76 5.72 -3.41
C GLN A 64 -6.12 5.65 -2.01
N PRO A 65 -5.78 6.79 -1.38
CA PRO A 65 -5.39 6.80 0.02
C PRO A 65 -6.59 6.35 0.86
N VAL A 66 -6.36 5.47 1.84
CA VAL A 66 -7.43 4.90 2.68
C VAL A 66 -7.27 5.31 4.13
N ALA A 67 -6.06 5.21 4.68
CA ALA A 67 -5.80 5.65 6.04
C ALA A 67 -4.30 5.86 6.29
N ALA A 68 -3.97 6.84 7.12
CA ALA A 68 -2.64 7.11 7.65
C ALA A 68 -2.30 6.22 8.86
N ARG A 69 -3.27 5.47 9.39
CA ARG A 69 -3.06 4.45 10.43
C ARG A 69 -3.98 3.26 10.21
N VAL A 70 -3.41 2.06 10.15
CA VAL A 70 -4.17 0.80 10.00
C VAL A 70 -3.66 -0.27 10.98
N LEU A 71 -4.49 -1.28 11.24
CA LEU A 71 -4.03 -2.43 12.01
C LEU A 71 -2.97 -3.18 11.21
N GLY A 72 -1.77 -3.29 11.78
CA GLY A 72 -0.63 -3.91 11.11
C GLY A 72 0.06 -3.01 10.09
N GLY A 73 -0.08 -1.69 10.14
CA GLY A 73 0.71 -0.83 9.28
C GLY A 73 0.59 0.67 9.57
N ASP A 74 1.50 1.41 8.97
CA ASP A 74 1.68 2.85 9.16
C ASP A 74 1.00 3.67 8.04
N GLY A 75 0.14 3.01 7.26
CA GLY A 75 -0.58 3.63 6.16
C GLY A 75 -1.18 2.59 5.21
N ARG A 76 -2.19 3.00 4.45
CA ARG A 76 -2.82 2.17 3.43
C ARG A 76 -3.21 2.99 2.22
N VAL A 77 -2.82 2.47 1.06
CA VAL A 77 -3.27 2.91 -0.26
C VAL A 77 -3.79 1.69 -1.01
N ASP A 78 -4.93 1.84 -1.66
CA ASP A 78 -5.52 0.78 -2.48
C ASP A 78 -5.30 1.08 -3.96
N LEU A 79 -4.79 0.10 -4.72
CA LEU A 79 -4.77 0.10 -6.18
C LEU A 79 -6.01 -0.63 -6.67
N THR A 80 -6.97 0.13 -7.21
CA THR A 80 -8.25 -0.41 -7.70
C THR A 80 -8.34 -0.24 -9.21
N GLY A 81 -8.44 -1.36 -9.92
CA GLY A 81 -8.80 -1.41 -11.33
C GLY A 81 -10.21 -1.93 -11.54
N ASN A 82 -10.61 -2.12 -12.80
CA ASN A 82 -11.96 -2.58 -13.13
C ASN A 82 -12.24 -4.05 -12.75
N HIS A 83 -11.19 -4.84 -12.43
CA HIS A 83 -11.32 -6.28 -12.19
C HIS A 83 -10.92 -6.69 -10.78
N GLN A 84 -9.89 -6.04 -10.22
CA GLN A 84 -9.35 -6.38 -8.92
C GLN A 84 -8.85 -5.14 -8.18
N GLN A 85 -8.84 -5.25 -6.85
CA GLN A 85 -8.22 -4.31 -5.94
C GLN A 85 -7.03 -4.98 -5.24
N HIS A 86 -5.91 -4.27 -5.13
CA HIS A 86 -4.74 -4.65 -4.36
C HIS A 86 -4.51 -3.66 -3.22
N ILE A 87 -4.28 -4.18 -2.02
CA ILE A 87 -4.05 -3.37 -0.82
C ILE A 87 -2.53 -3.22 -0.63
N LEU A 88 -2.07 -1.97 -0.56
CA LEU A 88 -0.69 -1.63 -0.24
C LEU A 88 -0.64 -1.06 1.19
N ILE A 89 0.25 -1.61 1.99
CA ILE A 89 0.45 -1.21 3.37
C ILE A 89 1.83 -0.56 3.49
N LEU A 90 1.87 0.63 4.08
CA LEU A 90 3.12 1.27 4.48
C LEU A 90 3.63 0.60 5.75
N LEU A 91 4.87 0.13 5.74
CA LEU A 91 5.55 -0.45 6.90
C LEU A 91 6.81 0.38 7.15
N THR A 92 6.89 1.04 8.30
CA THR A 92 8.02 1.90 8.68
C THR A 92 9.00 1.24 9.64
N GLU A 93 8.57 0.18 10.33
CA GLU A 93 9.40 -0.62 11.22
C GLU A 93 10.18 -1.70 10.44
N GLU A 94 11.49 -1.80 10.69
CA GLU A 94 12.31 -2.88 10.16
C GLU A 94 11.81 -4.24 10.69
N GLY A 95 11.61 -5.21 9.78
CA GLY A 95 10.98 -6.49 10.13
C GLY A 95 9.46 -6.43 10.31
N GLY A 96 8.84 -5.27 10.16
CA GLY A 96 7.39 -5.05 10.25
C GLY A 96 6.82 -5.16 11.67
N PRO A 97 5.51 -4.86 11.82
CA PRO A 97 4.87 -4.83 13.12
C PRO A 97 4.83 -6.21 13.75
N LYS A 98 5.01 -6.27 15.08
CA LYS A 98 4.94 -7.51 15.85
C LYS A 98 3.55 -7.71 16.44
N VAL A 99 3.04 -8.93 16.35
CA VAL A 99 1.76 -9.35 16.93
C VAL A 99 1.97 -10.34 18.06
N LYS A 100 1.20 -10.17 19.14
CA LYS A 100 1.13 -11.12 20.25
C LYS A 100 0.30 -12.33 19.84
N GLY A 101 0.93 -13.50 19.79
CA GLY A 101 0.29 -14.80 19.67
C GLY A 101 0.27 -15.55 21.00
N TYR A 102 -0.62 -16.53 21.11
CA TYR A 102 -0.65 -17.46 22.24
C TYR A 102 -0.39 -18.87 21.73
N LEU A 103 0.69 -19.50 22.21
CA LEU A 103 0.96 -20.91 21.94
C LEU A 103 0.48 -21.77 23.11
N PRO A 104 -0.16 -22.91 22.84
CA PRO A 104 -0.38 -23.93 23.86
C PRO A 104 0.98 -24.45 24.34
N SER A 105 1.25 -24.27 25.63
CA SER A 105 2.36 -24.88 26.34
C SER A 105 1.78 -25.93 27.29
N GLY A 106 2.49 -27.03 27.53
CA GLY A 106 2.00 -28.17 28.32
C GLY A 106 1.51 -27.82 29.74
N THR A 107 1.76 -26.60 30.23
CA THR A 107 1.29 -26.08 31.52
C THR A 107 0.56 -24.73 31.43
N GLY A 108 0.24 -24.20 30.23
CA GLY A 108 -0.44 -22.90 30.09
C GLY A 108 -0.45 -22.32 28.68
N ARG A 109 -0.73 -21.02 28.57
CA ARG A 109 -0.56 -20.25 27.32
C ARG A 109 0.70 -19.41 27.44
N GLU A 110 1.66 -19.63 26.55
CA GLU A 110 2.84 -18.77 26.45
C GLU A 110 2.55 -17.63 25.46
N THR A 111 2.94 -16.40 25.83
CA THR A 111 2.84 -15.25 24.92
C THR A 111 4.07 -15.25 24.04
N VAL A 112 3.87 -15.34 22.73
CA VAL A 112 4.95 -15.27 21.74
C VAL A 112 4.75 -14.05 20.86
N MET A 113 5.81 -13.25 20.72
CA MET A 113 5.84 -12.15 19.76
C MET A 113 6.25 -12.71 18.40
N THR A 114 5.39 -12.56 17.40
CA THR A 114 5.66 -12.99 16.02
C THR A 114 5.55 -11.80 15.08
N GLN A 115 6.26 -11.81 13.96
CA GLN A 115 6.08 -10.79 12.92
C GLN A 115 4.69 -10.94 12.29
N ALA A 116 3.98 -9.82 12.13
CA ALA A 116 2.69 -9.78 11.45
C ALA A 116 2.83 -10.16 9.97
N TYR A 117 3.96 -9.82 9.36
CA TYR A 117 4.29 -10.16 7.99
C TYR A 117 5.70 -10.74 7.86
N ARG A 118 5.85 -11.71 6.96
CA ARG A 118 7.12 -12.24 6.49
C ARG A 118 7.51 -11.50 5.21
N GLY A 119 8.81 -11.27 5.02
CA GLY A 119 9.34 -10.61 3.81
C GLY A 119 9.55 -9.10 3.96
N VAL A 120 9.33 -8.54 5.15
CA VAL A 120 9.60 -7.12 5.44
C VAL A 120 11.06 -6.98 5.85
N GLY A 121 11.90 -6.52 4.93
CA GLY A 121 13.33 -6.31 5.18
C GLY A 121 13.68 -4.87 5.53
N GLU A 122 12.96 -3.91 4.95
CA GLU A 122 13.23 -2.47 5.06
C GLU A 122 11.94 -1.65 5.02
N PRO A 123 11.96 -0.38 5.47
CA PRO A 123 10.80 0.49 5.37
C PRO A 123 10.30 0.69 3.93
N GLY A 124 8.98 0.78 3.75
CA GLY A 124 8.38 1.13 2.47
C GLY A 124 6.97 0.57 2.27
N TRP A 125 6.51 0.62 1.02
CA TRP A 125 5.21 0.10 0.63
C TRP A 125 5.29 -1.38 0.28
N TYR A 126 4.35 -2.15 0.81
CA TYR A 126 4.27 -3.59 0.60
C TYR A 126 2.88 -3.99 0.12
N TRP A 127 2.84 -4.86 -0.89
CA TRP A 127 1.64 -5.59 -1.22
C TRP A 127 1.53 -6.84 -0.34
N ILE A 128 0.36 -7.04 0.26
CA ILE A 128 0.07 -8.19 1.12
C ILE A 128 -0.73 -9.22 0.32
N GLU A 129 -0.06 -10.27 -0.16
CA GLU A 129 -0.65 -11.32 -1.02
C GLU A 129 -1.86 -11.99 -0.37
N SER A 130 -1.78 -12.27 0.94
CA SER A 130 -2.90 -12.76 1.72
C SER A 130 -2.68 -12.47 3.19
N ILE A 131 -3.63 -11.79 3.83
CA ILE A 131 -3.63 -11.52 5.28
C ILE A 131 -3.50 -12.84 6.08
N ARG A 132 -4.03 -13.96 5.57
CA ARG A 132 -3.94 -15.28 6.23
C ARG A 132 -2.56 -15.91 6.13
N ARG A 133 -1.81 -15.66 5.04
CA ARG A 133 -0.47 -16.21 4.84
C ARG A 133 0.63 -15.25 5.31
N GLY A 134 0.30 -13.97 5.49
CA GLY A 134 1.17 -12.93 6.03
C GLY A 134 2.42 -12.68 5.19
N ARG A 135 2.42 -12.96 3.88
CA ARG A 135 3.57 -12.62 3.02
C ARG A 135 3.40 -11.21 2.48
N ALA A 136 4.42 -10.40 2.71
CA ALA A 136 4.55 -9.04 2.22
C ALA A 136 5.63 -9.00 1.14
N TYR A 137 5.33 -8.35 0.02
CA TYR A 137 6.28 -8.11 -1.07
C TYR A 137 6.45 -6.61 -1.24
N ARG A 138 7.69 -6.12 -1.18
CA ARG A 138 7.97 -4.70 -1.33
C ARG A 138 7.57 -4.28 -2.74
N VAL A 139 6.88 -3.15 -2.84
CA VAL A 139 6.45 -2.61 -4.13
C VAL A 139 7.66 -2.03 -4.84
N ASP A 140 8.05 -2.69 -5.92
CA ASP A 140 8.99 -2.19 -6.90
C ASP A 140 8.29 -2.05 -8.26
N ARG A 141 9.06 -1.64 -9.27
CA ARG A 141 8.57 -1.49 -10.64
C ARG A 141 7.90 -2.76 -11.17
N VAL A 142 8.56 -3.92 -11.03
CA VAL A 142 8.08 -5.18 -11.62
C VAL A 142 6.77 -5.59 -10.97
N LEU A 143 6.74 -5.61 -9.63
CA LEU A 143 5.53 -5.96 -8.89
C LEU A 143 4.40 -4.98 -9.17
N PHE A 144 4.68 -3.68 -9.27
CA PHE A 144 3.66 -2.69 -9.58
C PHE A 144 2.99 -2.96 -10.94
N PHE A 145 3.77 -3.27 -11.98
CA PHE A 145 3.21 -3.62 -13.29
C PHE A 145 2.35 -4.89 -13.22
N ASP A 146 2.80 -5.92 -12.51
CA ASP A 146 2.01 -7.15 -12.31
C ASP A 146 0.67 -6.86 -11.62
N LEU A 147 0.68 -6.06 -10.56
CA LEU A 147 -0.53 -5.66 -9.83
C LEU A 147 -1.45 -4.78 -10.69
N LEU A 148 -0.89 -3.85 -11.45
CA LEU A 148 -1.67 -2.97 -12.32
C LEU A 148 -2.31 -3.74 -13.48
N SER A 149 -1.58 -4.67 -14.10
CA SER A 149 -2.12 -5.58 -15.11
C SER A 149 -3.20 -6.48 -14.52
N GLY A 150 -3.00 -7.06 -13.34
CA GLY A 150 -4.01 -7.86 -12.64
C GLY A 150 -5.28 -7.07 -12.29
N ALA A 151 -5.13 -5.83 -11.84
CA ALA A 151 -6.25 -4.94 -11.50
C ALA A 151 -7.07 -4.53 -12.72
N SER A 152 -6.42 -4.30 -13.86
CA SER A 152 -7.01 -3.62 -15.01
C SER A 152 -7.22 -4.48 -16.26
N ASN A 153 -6.60 -5.66 -16.35
CA ASN A 153 -6.40 -6.43 -17.58
C ASN A 153 -5.73 -5.62 -18.71
N TYR A 154 -5.01 -4.54 -18.37
CA TYR A 154 -4.22 -3.77 -19.33
C TYR A 154 -2.87 -4.44 -19.56
N VAL A 155 -2.51 -4.60 -20.82
CA VAL A 155 -1.22 -5.12 -21.26
C VAL A 155 -0.35 -3.93 -21.66
N PHE A 156 0.84 -3.86 -21.08
CA PHE A 156 1.85 -2.87 -21.43
C PHE A 156 2.68 -3.42 -22.59
N GLU A 157 2.79 -2.66 -23.68
CA GLU A 157 3.64 -2.97 -24.84
C GLU A 157 5.08 -2.51 -24.64
#